data_AF-A0A0X8I8S1-F1
#
_entry.id   AF-A0A0X8I8S1-F1
#
_cell.length_a   1.000
_cell.length_b   1.000
_cell.length_c   1.000
_cell.angle_alpha   90.00
_cell.angle_beta   90.00
_cell.angle_gamma   90.00
#
_symmetry.space_group_name_H-M   'P 1'
#
loop_
_entity.id
_entity.type
_entity.pdbx_description
1 polymer ?
#
loop_
_entity_poly.entity_id
_entity_poly.type
_entity_poly.pdbx_seq_one_letter_code
_entity_poly.pdbx_strand_id
1 'polypeptide(L)'
;MAEPDRKFIYKTTAVKRYGLTPHQIDQAVEAGLLKNFKYVKNPHYGSGPRSLLLDEAELQGVLDKVRALPKYSEEELRRKRAYSERSRKAGRASFYCPLCQRKVRPLRTSYARDALLYGMISPEEAKIVAIVTHFRHVHTDYDEQRRQLLHVNSRSIEPLKDGKTIEAIELAKKCGLLPADFTKEEYDKIALKIKEMYGLY
;
A
#
# COMPACT_ATOMS: atom_id res chain seq x y z
N MET A 1 -2.87 23.12 -45.03
CA MET A 1 -2.60 21.84 -44.33
C MET A 1 -1.77 22.20 -43.11
N ALA A 2 -2.33 22.08 -41.90
CA ALA A 2 -1.65 22.49 -40.67
C ALA A 2 -0.42 21.61 -40.44
N GLU A 3 0.76 22.22 -40.32
CA GLU A 3 1.99 21.52 -39.94
C GLU A 3 1.73 20.77 -38.63
N PRO A 4 2.12 19.49 -38.53
CA PRO A 4 1.85 18.72 -37.34
C PRO A 4 2.51 19.41 -36.16
N ASP A 5 1.74 19.55 -35.08
CA ASP A 5 2.02 20.12 -33.75
C ASP A 5 3.20 19.40 -33.03
N ARG A 6 4.28 19.06 -33.75
CA ARG A 6 5.52 18.38 -33.31
C ARG A 6 6.30 19.15 -32.24
N LYS A 7 5.87 20.36 -31.94
CA LYS A 7 6.51 21.24 -30.97
C LYS A 7 6.10 20.94 -29.53
N PHE A 8 4.91 20.36 -29.32
CA PHE A 8 4.33 20.16 -28.00
C PHE A 8 4.44 18.72 -27.53
N ILE A 9 4.96 18.53 -26.31
CA ILE A 9 5.04 17.23 -25.64
C ILE A 9 4.17 17.22 -24.38
N TYR A 10 3.60 16.06 -24.06
CA TYR A 10 2.87 15.90 -22.80
C TYR A 10 3.79 16.03 -21.59
N LYS A 11 3.27 16.60 -20.50
CA LYS A 11 3.94 16.67 -19.20
C LYS A 11 4.54 15.32 -18.77
N THR A 12 3.81 14.23 -18.93
CA THR A 12 4.28 12.87 -18.60
C THR A 12 5.47 12.44 -19.45
N THR A 13 5.51 12.83 -20.71
CA THR A 13 6.65 12.61 -21.63
C THR A 13 7.85 13.45 -21.19
N ALA A 14 7.66 14.73 -20.89
CA ALA A 14 8.71 15.64 -20.43
C ALA A 14 9.38 15.14 -19.13
N VAL A 15 8.58 14.73 -18.13
CA VAL A 15 9.03 14.12 -16.87
C VAL A 15 9.98 12.94 -17.14
N LYS A 16 9.59 12.03 -18.03
CA LYS A 16 10.37 10.82 -18.35
C LYS A 16 11.64 11.14 -19.12
N ARG A 17 11.55 11.98 -20.16
CA ARG A 17 12.69 12.31 -21.04
C ARG A 17 13.77 13.10 -20.33
N TYR A 18 13.38 14.07 -19.49
CA TYR A 18 14.32 15.03 -18.91
C TYR A 18 14.63 14.81 -17.42
N GLY A 19 14.04 13.77 -16.81
CA GLY A 19 14.24 13.43 -15.39
C GLY A 19 13.67 14.45 -14.42
N LEU A 20 12.64 15.19 -14.84
CA LEU A 20 11.95 16.21 -14.03
C LEU A 20 10.83 15.58 -13.22
N THR A 21 10.35 16.27 -12.18
CA THR A 21 9.12 15.87 -11.49
C THR A 21 7.90 16.61 -12.03
N PRO A 22 6.69 16.05 -11.90
CA PRO A 22 5.45 16.76 -12.22
C PRO A 22 5.37 18.15 -11.56
N HIS A 23 5.80 18.24 -10.29
CA HIS A 23 5.77 19.49 -9.52
C HIS A 23 6.74 20.55 -10.07
N GLN A 24 7.95 20.17 -10.49
CA GLN A 24 8.90 21.12 -11.10
C GLN A 24 8.34 21.76 -12.37
N ILE A 25 7.61 20.98 -13.18
CA ILE A 25 6.95 21.49 -14.38
C ILE A 25 5.81 22.43 -14.03
N ASP A 26 4.96 22.08 -13.05
CA ASP A 26 3.85 22.94 -12.62
C ASP A 26 4.38 24.28 -12.08
N GLN A 27 5.42 24.23 -11.24
CA GLN A 27 6.07 25.42 -10.71
C GLN A 27 6.75 26.25 -11.81
N ALA A 28 7.31 25.62 -12.84
CA ALA A 28 7.90 26.36 -13.96
C ALA A 28 6.84 27.11 -14.79
N VAL A 29 5.65 26.53 -14.94
CA VAL A 29 4.50 27.21 -15.57
C VAL A 29 4.00 28.35 -14.67
N GLU A 30 3.82 28.10 -13.37
CA GLU A 30 3.36 29.11 -12.40
C GLU A 30 4.34 30.29 -12.27
N ALA A 31 5.65 30.01 -12.26
CA ALA A 31 6.71 31.02 -12.20
C ALA A 31 6.95 31.73 -13.54
N GLY A 32 6.23 31.37 -14.61
CA GLY A 32 6.38 31.97 -15.94
C GLY A 32 7.69 31.63 -16.65
N LEU A 33 8.41 30.59 -16.20
CA LEU A 33 9.60 30.05 -16.87
C LEU A 33 9.23 29.29 -18.14
N LEU A 34 8.05 28.68 -18.17
CA LEU A 34 7.45 28.05 -19.35
C LEU A 34 6.22 28.85 -19.75
N LYS A 35 6.27 29.53 -20.91
CA LYS A 35 5.19 30.40 -21.39
C LYS A 35 4.35 29.73 -22.46
N ASN A 36 4.95 28.86 -23.28
CA ASN A 36 4.24 28.15 -24.34
C ASN A 36 3.76 26.79 -23.84
N PHE A 37 2.61 26.80 -23.16
CA PHE A 37 1.91 25.59 -22.72
C PHE A 37 0.42 25.63 -23.12
N LYS A 38 -0.19 24.44 -23.24
CA LYS A 38 -1.61 24.29 -23.54
C LYS A 38 -2.25 23.25 -22.64
N TYR A 39 -3.42 23.55 -22.10
CA TYR A 39 -4.27 22.57 -21.43
C TYR A 39 -5.23 21.95 -22.42
N VAL A 40 -5.17 20.63 -22.59
CA VAL A 40 -6.06 19.86 -23.46
C VAL A 40 -6.92 18.90 -22.66
N LYS A 41 -8.04 18.47 -23.25
CA LYS A 41 -8.87 17.42 -22.66
C LYS A 41 -8.03 16.14 -22.53
N ASN A 42 -8.22 15.44 -21.42
CA ASN A 42 -7.48 14.21 -21.17
C ASN A 42 -7.87 13.14 -22.20
N PRO A 43 -6.90 12.53 -22.92
CA PRO A 43 -7.19 11.59 -23.99
C PRO A 43 -7.74 10.25 -23.49
N HIS A 44 -7.50 9.88 -22.23
CA HIS A 44 -7.96 8.61 -21.67
C HIS A 44 -9.32 8.71 -20.99
N TYR A 45 -9.64 9.86 -20.39
CA TYR A 45 -10.89 10.07 -19.66
C TYR A 45 -11.39 11.50 -19.82
N GLY A 46 -12.49 11.69 -20.55
CA GLY A 46 -13.01 13.03 -20.85
C GLY A 46 -13.49 13.84 -19.65
N SER A 47 -13.82 13.19 -18.53
CA SER A 47 -14.19 13.79 -17.24
C SER A 47 -12.99 13.98 -16.30
N GLY A 48 -11.79 13.53 -16.70
CA GLY A 48 -10.58 13.62 -15.89
C GLY A 48 -9.93 15.01 -15.91
N PRO A 49 -8.91 15.22 -15.07
CA PRO A 49 -8.14 16.46 -15.06
C PRO A 49 -7.48 16.70 -16.41
N ARG A 50 -7.46 17.97 -16.87
CA ARG A 50 -6.89 18.38 -18.16
C ARG A 50 -5.41 17.95 -18.25
N SER A 51 -4.99 17.54 -19.44
CA SER A 51 -3.60 17.22 -19.73
C SER A 51 -2.83 18.48 -20.13
N LEU A 52 -1.59 18.61 -19.66
CA LEU A 52 -0.69 19.72 -19.98
C LEU A 52 0.26 19.32 -21.12
N LEU A 53 0.28 20.14 -22.16
CA LEU A 53 1.21 20.11 -23.28
C LEU A 53 2.20 21.27 -23.15
N LEU A 54 3.48 21.00 -23.40
CA LEU A 54 4.60 21.93 -23.21
C LEU A 54 5.42 22.01 -24.50
N ASP A 55 5.89 23.20 -24.87
CA ASP A 55 6.86 23.36 -25.95
C ASP A 55 8.21 22.72 -25.58
N GLU A 56 8.66 21.73 -26.36
CA GLU A 56 9.88 20.98 -26.05
C GLU A 56 11.15 21.84 -26.18
N ALA A 57 11.19 22.77 -27.14
CA ALA A 57 12.35 23.61 -27.36
C ALA A 57 12.50 24.67 -26.24
N GLU A 58 11.38 25.26 -25.81
CA GLU A 58 11.38 26.16 -24.65
C GLU A 58 11.85 25.44 -23.38
N LEU A 59 11.29 24.25 -23.12
CA LEU A 59 11.66 23.45 -21.95
C LEU A 59 13.15 23.10 -21.93
N GLN A 60 13.74 22.74 -23.07
CA GLN A 60 15.18 22.51 -23.17
C GLN A 60 15.99 23.78 -22.86
N GLY A 61 15.57 24.94 -23.37
CA GLY A 61 16.24 26.22 -23.14
C GLY A 61 16.23 26.70 -21.69
N VAL A 62 15.23 26.29 -20.90
CA VAL A 62 15.14 26.64 -19.47
C VAL A 62 15.38 25.44 -18.53
N LEU A 63 15.88 24.33 -19.06
CA LEU A 63 15.93 23.05 -18.34
C LEU A 63 16.68 23.15 -17.00
N ASP A 64 17.81 23.83 -16.97
CA ASP A 64 18.62 23.97 -15.76
C ASP A 64 17.91 24.81 -14.70
N LYS A 65 17.15 25.84 -15.10
CA LYS A 65 16.32 26.65 -14.20
C LYS A 65 15.18 25.81 -13.62
N VAL A 66 14.54 24.98 -14.44
CA VAL A 66 13.47 24.06 -13.99
C VAL A 66 14.02 22.99 -13.05
N ARG A 67 15.24 22.48 -13.30
CA ARG A 67 15.90 21.52 -12.40
C ARG A 67 16.26 22.12 -11.04
N ALA A 68 16.54 23.42 -10.99
CA ALA A 68 16.80 24.14 -9.75
C ALA A 68 15.54 24.32 -8.88
N LEU A 69 14.33 24.18 -9.45
CA LEU A 69 13.09 24.23 -8.68
C LEU A 69 12.96 23.04 -7.72
N PRO A 70 12.25 23.21 -6.58
CA PRO A 70 11.96 22.12 -5.67
C PRO A 70 11.33 20.91 -6.39
N LYS A 71 11.90 19.72 -6.15
CA LYS A 71 11.42 18.47 -6.78
C LYS A 71 10.02 18.07 -6.33
N TYR A 72 9.63 18.42 -5.11
CA TYR A 72 8.36 18.00 -4.52
C TYR A 72 7.75 19.16 -3.77
N SER A 73 6.43 19.25 -3.80
CA SER A 73 5.72 20.22 -2.96
C SER A 73 5.85 19.82 -1.48
N GLU A 74 5.63 20.76 -0.57
CA GLU A 74 5.58 20.44 0.86
C GLU A 74 4.52 19.38 1.16
N GLU A 75 3.39 19.42 0.47
CA GLU A 75 2.32 18.43 0.62
C GLU A 75 2.76 17.03 0.12
N GLU A 76 3.43 16.95 -1.02
CA GLU A 76 4.00 15.69 -1.53
C GLU A 76 5.07 15.13 -0.58
N LEU A 77 5.93 15.99 -0.02
CA LEU A 77 6.91 15.61 0.99
C LEU A 77 6.22 15.09 2.25
N ARG A 78 5.16 15.75 2.73
CA ARG A 78 4.36 15.28 3.87
C ARG A 78 3.73 13.92 3.59
N ARG A 79 3.12 13.73 2.41
CA ARG A 79 2.53 12.44 1.99
C ARG A 79 3.59 11.34 1.92
N LYS A 80 4.78 11.63 1.39
CA LYS A 80 5.91 10.68 1.35
C LYS A 80 6.43 10.32 2.72
N ARG A 81 6.61 11.30 3.61
CA ARG A 81 6.99 11.08 5.01
C ARG A 81 5.97 10.18 5.71
N ALA A 82 4.69 10.52 5.63
CA ALA A 82 3.61 9.71 6.20
C ALA A 82 3.56 8.29 5.59
N TYR A 83 3.78 8.13 4.29
CA TYR A 83 3.87 6.80 3.67
C TYR A 83 5.08 6.01 4.21
N SER A 84 6.25 6.63 4.28
CA SER A 84 7.48 6.02 4.80
C SER A 84 7.31 5.60 6.26
N GLU A 85 6.74 6.47 7.10
CA GLU A 85 6.43 6.17 8.50
C GLU A 85 5.48 4.97 8.63
N ARG A 86 4.36 4.98 7.89
CA ARG A 86 3.42 3.85 7.87
C ARG A 86 4.09 2.56 7.37
N SER A 87 4.94 2.65 6.36
CA SER A 87 5.70 1.51 5.82
C SER A 87 6.67 0.95 6.85
N ARG A 88 7.43 1.82 7.55
CA ARG A 88 8.34 1.42 8.64
C ARG A 88 7.57 0.76 9.78
N LYS A 89 6.44 1.34 10.20
CA LYS A 89 5.58 0.80 11.27
C LYS A 89 5.07 -0.60 10.91
N ALA A 90 4.52 -0.77 9.70
CA ALA A 90 4.08 -2.08 9.20
C ALA A 90 5.26 -3.07 9.02
N GLY A 91 6.44 -2.58 8.67
CA GLY A 91 7.66 -3.38 8.55
C GLY A 91 8.11 -4.00 9.87
N ARG A 92 7.87 -3.35 11.01
CA ARG A 92 8.17 -3.91 12.34
C ARG A 92 7.30 -5.13 12.68
N ALA A 93 6.09 -5.22 12.12
CA ALA A 93 5.20 -6.36 12.28
C ALA A 93 5.47 -7.49 11.27
N SER A 94 6.57 -7.43 10.53
CA SER A 94 6.95 -8.50 9.58
C SER A 94 7.71 -9.62 10.27
N PHE A 95 7.61 -10.83 9.72
CA PHE A 95 8.35 -12.00 10.18
C PHE A 95 8.83 -12.82 8.98
N TYR A 96 9.82 -13.69 9.21
CA TYR A 96 10.27 -14.65 8.22
C TYR A 96 9.60 -15.99 8.49
N CYS A 97 8.90 -16.54 7.50
CA CYS A 97 8.29 -17.86 7.63
C CYS A 97 9.31 -18.93 7.23
N PRO A 98 9.70 -19.86 8.11
CA PRO A 98 10.69 -20.89 7.80
C PRO A 98 10.17 -21.94 6.80
N LEU A 99 8.86 -22.19 6.78
CA LEU A 99 8.23 -23.15 5.86
C LEU A 99 8.14 -22.60 4.43
N CYS A 100 7.80 -21.31 4.28
CA CYS A 100 7.71 -20.66 2.97
C CYS A 100 9.03 -20.03 2.50
N GLN A 101 10.04 -19.94 3.38
CA GLN A 101 11.31 -19.25 3.15
C GLN A 101 11.17 -17.78 2.67
N ARG A 102 10.10 -17.09 3.09
CA ARG A 102 9.80 -15.72 2.64
C ARG A 102 9.44 -14.80 3.80
N LYS A 103 9.69 -13.51 3.60
CA LYS A 103 9.26 -12.45 4.52
C LYS A 103 7.77 -12.17 4.34
N VAL A 104 7.01 -12.34 5.43
CA VAL A 104 5.57 -12.12 5.49
C VAL A 104 5.29 -10.85 6.28
N ARG A 105 4.29 -10.08 5.85
CA ARG A 105 3.84 -8.83 6.48
C ARG A 105 2.32 -8.81 6.56
N PRO A 106 1.73 -8.06 7.51
CA PRO A 106 0.30 -7.77 7.49
C PRO A 106 -0.13 -7.24 6.12
N LEU A 107 -1.24 -7.76 5.59
CA LEU A 107 -1.75 -7.38 4.27
C LEU A 107 -2.15 -5.91 4.25
N ARG A 108 -2.09 -5.27 3.08
CA ARG A 108 -2.43 -3.85 2.94
C ARG A 108 -3.88 -3.54 3.31
N THR A 109 -4.77 -4.51 3.12
CA THR A 109 -6.21 -4.41 3.32
C THR A 109 -6.68 -5.13 4.58
N SER A 110 -5.78 -5.65 5.41
CA SER A 110 -6.18 -6.35 6.63
C SER A 110 -6.45 -5.39 7.78
N TYR A 111 -7.50 -5.66 8.56
CA TYR A 111 -7.85 -4.96 9.79
C TYR A 111 -6.67 -4.84 10.78
N ALA A 112 -5.83 -5.88 10.87
CA ALA A 112 -4.64 -5.86 11.74
C ALA A 112 -3.63 -4.78 11.35
N ARG A 113 -3.46 -4.51 10.06
CA ARG A 113 -2.55 -3.47 9.58
C ARG A 113 -3.08 -2.09 9.95
N ASP A 114 -4.36 -1.87 9.76
CA ASP A 114 -4.99 -0.60 10.09
C ASP A 114 -4.94 -0.37 11.60
N ALA A 115 -5.35 -1.34 12.41
CA ALA A 115 -5.25 -1.28 13.87
C ALA A 115 -3.83 -0.92 14.35
N LEU A 116 -2.80 -1.51 13.72
CA LEU A 116 -1.40 -1.13 13.98
C LEU A 116 -1.14 0.33 13.61
N LEU A 117 -1.57 0.79 12.44
CA LEU A 117 -1.34 2.16 11.99
C LEU A 117 -2.00 3.19 12.90
N TYR A 118 -3.24 2.94 13.33
CA TYR A 118 -3.97 3.78 14.30
C TYR A 118 -3.47 3.65 15.74
N GLY A 119 -2.60 2.66 16.03
CA GLY A 119 -2.01 2.50 17.35
C GLY A 119 -2.86 1.75 18.36
N MET A 120 -3.90 1.04 17.90
CA MET A 120 -4.78 0.22 18.74
C MET A 120 -4.11 -1.08 19.20
N ILE A 121 -3.15 -1.58 18.40
CA ILE A 121 -2.33 -2.74 18.73
C ILE A 121 -0.85 -2.42 18.54
N SER A 122 -0.01 -3.13 19.29
CA SER A 122 1.44 -3.03 19.20
C SER A 122 1.99 -3.69 17.92
N PRO A 123 3.22 -3.36 17.48
CA PRO A 123 3.87 -4.07 16.39
C PRO A 123 4.01 -5.58 16.62
N GLU A 124 4.17 -6.00 17.88
CA GLU A 124 4.28 -7.42 18.26
C GLU A 124 2.93 -8.13 18.16
N GLU A 125 1.86 -7.51 18.66
CA GLU A 125 0.50 -8.02 18.50
C GLU A 125 0.12 -8.14 17.02
N ALA A 126 0.44 -7.12 16.21
CA ALA A 126 0.23 -7.15 14.76
C ALA A 126 1.06 -8.26 14.07
N LYS A 127 2.28 -8.53 14.56
CA LYS A 127 3.13 -9.63 14.09
C LYS A 127 2.50 -10.98 14.43
N ILE A 128 2.01 -11.17 15.65
CA ILE A 128 1.30 -12.39 16.08
C ILE A 128 0.09 -12.65 15.16
N VAL A 129 -0.74 -11.63 14.92
CA VAL A 129 -1.90 -11.76 14.03
C VAL A 129 -1.48 -12.13 12.61
N ALA A 130 -0.39 -11.53 12.10
CA ALA A 130 0.15 -11.87 10.79
C ALA A 130 0.68 -13.32 10.73
N ILE A 131 1.35 -13.81 11.78
CA ILE A 131 1.82 -15.19 11.89
C ILE A 131 0.65 -16.14 11.86
N VAL A 132 -0.30 -16.00 12.78
CA VAL A 132 -1.45 -16.91 12.91
C VAL A 132 -2.30 -16.91 11.65
N THR A 133 -2.56 -15.73 11.06
CA THR A 133 -3.29 -15.63 9.80
C THR A 133 -2.53 -16.31 8.65
N HIS A 134 -1.22 -16.07 8.53
CA HIS A 134 -0.42 -16.69 7.48
C HIS A 134 -0.44 -18.22 7.60
N PHE A 135 -0.18 -18.76 8.79
CA PHE A 135 -0.18 -20.20 9.03
C PHE A 135 -1.55 -20.81 8.78
N ARG A 136 -2.64 -20.17 9.24
CA ARG A 136 -3.99 -20.66 8.98
C ARG A 136 -4.32 -20.72 7.49
N HIS A 137 -3.93 -19.73 6.70
CA HIS A 137 -4.30 -19.69 5.27
C HIS A 137 -3.34 -20.48 4.36
N VAL A 138 -2.07 -20.59 4.74
CA VAL A 138 -1.02 -21.13 3.86
C VAL A 138 -0.51 -22.50 4.30
N HIS A 139 -0.58 -22.80 5.60
CA HIS A 139 0.00 -24.01 6.19
C HIS A 139 -1.05 -24.95 6.80
N THR A 140 -2.33 -24.64 6.63
CA THR A 140 -3.42 -25.57 6.87
C THR A 140 -4.34 -25.59 5.66
N ASP A 141 -5.26 -26.53 5.61
CA ASP A 141 -6.30 -26.69 4.58
C ASP A 141 -7.53 -25.77 4.81
N TYR A 142 -7.41 -24.74 5.67
CA TYR A 142 -8.51 -23.84 6.01
C TYR A 142 -9.20 -23.24 4.78
N ASP A 143 -8.46 -22.77 3.79
CA ASP A 143 -9.05 -22.13 2.60
C ASP A 143 -9.76 -23.13 1.67
N GLU A 144 -9.36 -24.40 1.70
CA GLU A 144 -10.08 -25.46 0.99
C GLU A 144 -11.38 -25.82 1.71
N GLN A 145 -11.31 -26.12 3.01
CA GLN A 145 -12.49 -26.46 3.81
C GLN A 145 -13.49 -25.30 3.87
N ARG A 146 -13.00 -24.05 3.99
CA ARG A 146 -13.85 -22.86 3.99
C ARG A 146 -14.62 -22.70 2.67
N ARG A 147 -13.97 -22.97 1.52
CA ARG A 147 -14.65 -22.91 0.22
C ARG A 147 -15.75 -23.95 0.11
N GLN A 148 -15.51 -25.17 0.58
CA GLN A 148 -16.53 -26.22 0.61
C GLN A 148 -17.72 -25.82 1.50
N LEU A 149 -17.47 -25.29 2.70
CA LEU A 149 -18.53 -24.88 3.63
C LEU A 149 -19.35 -23.69 3.16
N LEU A 150 -18.75 -22.74 2.42
CA LEU A 150 -19.49 -21.60 1.85
C LEU A 150 -20.63 -22.03 0.92
N HIS A 151 -20.53 -23.20 0.29
CA HIS A 151 -21.55 -23.75 -0.60
C HIS A 151 -22.59 -24.63 0.12
N VAL A 152 -22.36 -24.97 1.40
CA VAL A 152 -23.16 -25.95 2.14
C VAL A 152 -23.83 -25.33 3.37
N ASN A 153 -23.05 -24.76 4.28
CA ASN A 153 -23.55 -24.17 5.51
C ASN A 153 -22.57 -23.13 6.07
N SER A 154 -22.91 -21.85 5.93
CA SER A 154 -22.08 -20.74 6.39
C SER A 154 -21.89 -20.71 7.91
N ARG A 155 -22.81 -21.29 8.69
CA ARG A 155 -22.72 -21.36 10.17
C ARG A 155 -21.57 -22.24 10.67
N SER A 156 -21.08 -23.15 9.83
CA SER A 156 -19.95 -24.03 10.16
C SER A 156 -18.58 -23.38 9.95
N ILE A 157 -18.52 -22.17 9.37
CA ILE A 157 -17.25 -21.48 9.06
C ILE A 157 -16.55 -21.00 10.34
N GLU A 158 -17.30 -20.55 11.34
CA GLU A 158 -16.73 -20.01 12.58
C GLU A 158 -16.04 -21.10 13.42
N PRO A 159 -16.69 -22.24 13.70
CA PRO A 159 -16.03 -23.37 14.35
C PRO A 159 -14.81 -23.89 13.58
N LEU A 160 -14.89 -23.95 12.25
CA LEU A 160 -13.74 -24.31 11.41
C LEU A 160 -12.58 -23.32 11.60
N LYS A 161 -12.88 -22.02 11.56
CA LYS A 161 -11.88 -20.97 11.73
C LYS A 161 -11.20 -21.07 13.09
N ASP A 162 -11.94 -21.34 14.16
CA ASP A 162 -11.36 -21.51 15.49
C ASP A 162 -10.45 -22.73 15.56
N GLY A 163 -10.90 -23.90 15.09
CA GLY A 163 -10.09 -25.11 15.05
C GLY A 163 -8.80 -24.92 14.24
N LYS A 164 -8.90 -24.30 13.06
CA LYS A 164 -7.73 -24.01 12.21
C LYS A 164 -6.83 -22.90 12.77
N THR A 165 -7.36 -22.04 13.64
CA THR A 165 -6.54 -21.05 14.34
C THR A 165 -5.71 -21.71 15.45
N ILE A 166 -6.28 -22.67 16.18
CA ILE A 166 -5.52 -23.47 17.16
C ILE A 166 -4.39 -24.24 16.47
N GLU A 167 -4.71 -24.93 15.37
CA GLU A 167 -3.72 -25.64 14.56
C GLU A 167 -2.60 -24.71 14.06
N ALA A 168 -2.96 -23.53 13.57
CA ALA A 168 -1.99 -22.52 13.11
C ALA A 168 -1.06 -22.03 14.24
N ILE A 169 -1.59 -21.84 15.46
CA ILE A 169 -0.80 -21.46 16.64
C ILE A 169 0.21 -22.55 16.96
N GLU A 170 -0.23 -23.82 17.01
CA GLU A 170 0.65 -24.95 17.31
C GLU A 170 1.77 -25.13 16.26
N LEU A 171 1.45 -24.96 14.98
CA LEU A 171 2.47 -24.97 13.91
C LEU A 171 3.46 -23.82 14.06
N ALA A 172 2.99 -22.61 14.39
CA ALA A 172 3.84 -21.45 14.58
C ALA A 172 4.76 -21.59 15.81
N LYS A 173 4.29 -22.22 16.89
CA LYS A 173 5.11 -22.58 18.05
C LYS A 173 6.23 -23.55 17.70
N LYS A 174 5.91 -24.62 16.95
CA LYS A 174 6.91 -25.59 16.46
C LYS A 174 8.00 -24.93 15.61
N CYS A 175 7.66 -23.83 14.94
CA CYS A 175 8.59 -23.02 14.14
C CYS A 175 9.36 -21.96 14.96
N GLY A 176 9.15 -21.88 16.28
CA GLY A 176 9.78 -20.88 17.15
C GLY A 176 9.31 -19.44 16.89
N LEU A 177 8.16 -19.26 16.23
CA LEU A 177 7.62 -17.94 15.89
C LEU A 177 6.70 -17.36 16.96
N LEU A 178 6.16 -18.21 17.82
CA LEU A 178 5.34 -17.85 18.97
C LEU A 178 5.91 -18.48 20.25
N PRO A 179 5.70 -17.87 21.42
CA PRO A 179 6.02 -18.46 22.72
C PRO A 179 5.34 -19.83 22.90
N ALA A 180 5.99 -20.75 23.62
CA ALA A 180 5.48 -22.11 23.82
C ALA A 180 4.14 -22.12 24.61
N ASP A 181 4.01 -21.18 25.54
CA ASP A 181 2.83 -20.92 26.37
C ASP A 181 1.74 -20.11 25.67
N PHE A 182 1.99 -19.60 24.45
CA PHE A 182 1.03 -18.73 23.76
C PHE A 182 -0.30 -19.46 23.47
N THR A 183 -1.44 -18.88 23.83
CA THR A 183 -2.74 -19.57 23.69
C THR A 183 -3.70 -18.94 22.68
N LYS A 184 -4.77 -19.67 22.35
CA LYS A 184 -5.86 -19.14 21.51
C LYS A 184 -6.59 -17.99 22.21
N GLU A 185 -6.75 -18.05 23.52
CA GLU A 185 -7.38 -17.00 24.32
C GLU A 185 -6.57 -15.69 24.26
N GLU A 186 -5.23 -15.78 24.27
CA GLU A 186 -4.38 -14.61 24.09
C GLU A 186 -4.50 -14.02 22.68
N TYR A 187 -4.53 -14.87 21.66
CA TYR A 187 -4.82 -14.44 20.30
C TYR A 187 -6.20 -13.76 20.19
N ASP A 188 -7.22 -14.29 20.86
CA ASP A 188 -8.58 -13.75 20.82
C ASP A 188 -8.69 -12.39 21.51
N LYS A 189 -7.93 -12.16 22.60
CA LYS A 189 -7.81 -10.83 23.20
C LYS A 189 -7.27 -9.80 22.19
N ILE A 190 -6.25 -10.16 21.41
CA ILE A 190 -5.72 -9.28 20.36
C ILE A 190 -6.76 -9.09 19.24
N ALA A 191 -7.42 -10.16 18.82
CA ALA A 191 -8.45 -10.10 17.78
C ALA A 191 -9.65 -9.25 18.21
N LEU A 192 -10.03 -9.28 19.49
CA LEU A 192 -11.11 -8.47 20.05
C LEU A 192 -10.77 -6.98 19.95
N LYS A 193 -9.57 -6.55 20.37
CA LYS A 193 -9.13 -5.14 20.20
C LYS A 193 -9.28 -4.65 18.77
N ILE A 194 -8.98 -5.52 17.79
CA ILE A 194 -9.14 -5.20 16.37
C ILE A 194 -10.63 -5.11 16.01
N LYS A 195 -11.47 -6.06 16.46
CA LYS A 195 -12.92 -6.05 16.19
C LYS A 195 -13.63 -4.82 16.76
N GLU A 196 -13.28 -4.41 17.98
CA GLU A 196 -13.83 -3.24 18.67
C GLU A 196 -13.63 -1.96 17.85
N MET A 197 -12.45 -1.82 17.23
CA MET A 197 -12.15 -0.69 16.34
C MET A 197 -13.13 -0.57 15.15
N TYR A 198 -13.68 -1.68 14.68
CA TYR A 198 -14.56 -1.72 13.52
C TYR A 198 -16.05 -1.92 13.87
N GLY A 199 -16.41 -1.98 15.16
CA GLY A 199 -17.78 -2.25 15.59
C GLY A 199 -18.30 -3.62 15.15
N LEU A 200 -17.40 -4.60 14.97
CA LEU A 200 -17.73 -5.95 14.53
C LEU A 200 -17.99 -6.84 15.75
N TYR A 201 -19.21 -6.82 16.27
CA TYR A 201 -19.69 -7.70 17.35
C TYR A 201 -20.71 -8.70 16.83
#